data_AF-A0A1L7RND5-F1
#
_entry.id   AF-A0A1L7RND5-F1
#
_cell.length_a   1.000
_cell.length_b   1.000
_cell.length_c   1.000
_cell.angle_alpha   90.00
_cell.angle_beta   90.00
_cell.angle_gamma   90.00
#
_symmetry.space_group_name_H-M   'P 1'
#
loop_
_entity.id
_entity.type
_entity.pdbx_description
1 polymer ?
#
loop_
_entity_poly.entity_id
_entity_poly.type
_entity_poly.pdbx_seq_one_letter_code
_entity_poly.pdbx_strand_id
1 'polypeptide(L)'
;MSDRITITTNLSKISTLEAETEHEPFRVGIGNSKFITFPAIQDLPFEQADLVLSRLSHAEEDGLLTSELLSAWLSEEDYKALQAANPSMRTIVALIREVNSYYEETAGTEGEDDSSASA
;
A
#
# COMPACT_ATOMS: atom_id res chain seq x y z
N MET A 1 -30.86 31.83 16.34
CA MET A 1 -30.56 31.64 14.92
C MET A 1 -29.56 30.51 14.83
N SER A 2 -29.98 29.34 14.33
CA SER A 2 -29.11 28.17 14.21
C SER A 2 -28.41 28.22 12.87
N ASP A 3 -27.11 28.42 12.90
CA ASP A 3 -26.23 28.37 11.74
C ASP A 3 -26.29 26.96 11.14
N ARG A 4 -26.80 26.83 9.91
CA ARG A 4 -26.81 25.55 9.19
C ARG A 4 -25.38 25.32 8.68
N ILE A 5 -24.70 24.35 9.29
CA ILE A 5 -23.45 23.80 8.72
C ILE A 5 -23.76 23.36 7.29
N THR A 6 -23.20 24.08 6.32
CA THR A 6 -23.26 23.69 4.91
C THR A 6 -22.17 22.67 4.69
N ILE A 7 -22.55 21.40 4.55
CA ILE A 7 -21.61 20.35 4.17
C ILE A 7 -21.30 20.54 2.67
N THR A 8 -20.12 21.09 2.38
CA THR A 8 -19.70 21.46 1.02
C THR A 8 -19.26 20.25 0.18
N THR A 9 -18.88 19.14 0.85
CA THR A 9 -18.33 17.92 0.22
C THR A 9 -18.82 16.66 0.95
N ASN A 10 -19.19 15.61 0.22
CA ASN A 10 -19.60 14.31 0.76
C ASN A 10 -18.61 13.20 0.35
N LEU A 11 -18.56 12.12 1.13
CA LEU A 11 -17.68 10.97 0.88
C LEU A 11 -17.81 10.40 -0.55
N SER A 12 -19.02 10.36 -1.10
CA SER A 12 -19.23 9.85 -2.46
C SER A 12 -18.54 10.67 -3.56
N LYS A 13 -18.37 11.98 -3.36
CA LYS A 13 -17.59 12.82 -4.29
C LYS A 13 -16.10 12.54 -4.19
N ILE A 14 -15.60 12.23 -2.99
CA ILE A 14 -14.19 11.88 -2.78
C ILE A 14 -13.91 10.52 -3.42
N SER A 15 -14.75 9.52 -3.20
CA SER A 15 -14.61 8.19 -3.80
C SER A 15 -14.68 8.17 -5.33
N THR A 16 -15.32 9.18 -5.94
CA THR A 16 -15.32 9.31 -7.41
C THR A 16 -13.97 9.79 -7.93
N LEU A 17 -13.27 10.66 -7.18
CA LEU A 17 -11.94 11.14 -7.52
C LEU A 17 -10.89 10.05 -7.31
N GLU A 18 -11.04 9.22 -6.27
CA GLU A 18 -10.13 8.10 -6.00
C GLU A 18 -10.18 7.01 -7.08
N ALA A 19 -11.35 6.77 -7.69
CA ALA A 19 -11.51 5.77 -8.74
C ALA A 19 -10.77 6.11 -10.05
N GLU A 20 -10.30 7.35 -10.22
CA GLU A 20 -9.47 7.76 -11.37
C GLU A 20 -7.97 7.45 -11.15
N THR A 21 -7.59 7.01 -9.95
CA THR A 21 -6.21 6.77 -9.51
C THR A 21 -5.99 5.31 -9.08
N GLU A 22 -6.35 4.35 -9.95
CA GLU A 22 -6.03 2.94 -9.70
C GLU A 22 -4.51 2.72 -9.87
N HIS A 23 -3.83 2.35 -8.78
CA HIS A 23 -2.40 2.04 -8.81
C HIS A 23 -2.16 0.59 -9.25
N GLU A 24 -1.21 0.38 -10.16
CA GLU A 24 -0.81 -0.97 -10.54
C GLU A 24 -0.17 -1.67 -9.34
N PRO A 25 -0.64 -2.88 -8.94
CA PRO A 25 -0.16 -3.52 -7.73
C PRO A 25 1.26 -4.08 -7.89
N PHE A 26 2.09 -3.90 -6.86
CA PHE A 26 3.46 -4.43 -6.84
C PHE A 26 3.47 -5.96 -6.77
N ARG A 27 4.22 -6.62 -7.66
CA ARG A 27 4.31 -8.09 -7.74
C ARG A 27 5.73 -8.57 -7.58
N VAL A 28 5.95 -9.53 -6.67
CA VAL A 28 7.26 -10.16 -6.45
C VAL A 28 7.23 -11.66 -6.74
N GLY A 29 8.23 -12.16 -7.46
CA GLY A 29 8.41 -13.59 -7.69
C GLY A 29 9.07 -14.28 -6.48
N ILE A 30 8.46 -15.35 -5.98
CA ILE A 30 8.96 -16.15 -4.84
C ILE A 30 9.44 -17.56 -5.24
N GLY A 31 9.66 -17.81 -6.52
CA GLY A 31 10.14 -19.09 -7.07
C GLY A 31 9.82 -19.24 -8.56
N ASN A 32 9.97 -20.46 -9.09
CA ASN A 32 9.97 -20.69 -10.55
C ASN A 32 8.66 -20.35 -11.29
N SER A 33 7.53 -20.18 -10.59
CA SER A 33 6.25 -19.78 -11.22
C SER A 33 5.22 -19.19 -10.24
N LYS A 34 5.66 -18.69 -9.07
CA LYS A 34 4.75 -18.11 -8.05
C LYS A 34 5.07 -16.65 -7.83
N PHE A 35 4.03 -15.84 -7.80
CA PHE A 35 4.09 -14.42 -7.53
C PHE A 35 3.25 -14.11 -6.30
N ILE A 36 3.68 -13.09 -5.57
CA ILE A 36 2.94 -12.47 -4.48
C ILE A 36 2.55 -11.07 -4.94
N THR A 37 1.32 -10.68 -4.68
CA THR A 37 0.82 -9.33 -4.99
C THR A 37 0.67 -8.51 -3.72
N PHE A 38 1.32 -7.35 -3.68
CA PHE A 38 1.13 -6.36 -2.63
C PHE A 38 0.16 -5.31 -3.17
N PRO A 39 -1.06 -5.16 -2.60
CA PRO A 39 -1.95 -4.07 -2.96
C PRO A 39 -1.41 -2.72 -2.44
N ALA A 40 -1.86 -1.61 -3.01
CA ALA A 40 -1.59 -0.30 -2.43
C ALA A 40 -2.29 -0.21 -1.06
N ILE A 41 -1.67 0.49 -0.12
CA ILE A 41 -2.23 0.60 1.24
C ILE A 41 -3.59 1.33 1.20
N GLN A 42 -3.77 2.30 0.30
CA GLN A 42 -5.04 2.99 0.09
C GLN A 42 -6.16 2.09 -0.44
N ASP A 43 -5.84 0.97 -1.10
CA ASP A 43 -6.83 0.03 -1.64
C ASP A 43 -7.28 -1.02 -0.60
N LEU A 44 -6.63 -1.06 0.56
CA LEU A 44 -7.00 -1.95 1.64
C LEU A 44 -8.25 -1.43 2.39
N PRO A 45 -9.06 -2.34 2.98
CA PRO A 45 -10.09 -1.93 3.92
C PRO A 45 -9.50 -1.06 5.04
N PHE A 46 -10.21 -0.01 5.45
CA PHE A 46 -9.73 0.97 6.42
C PHE A 46 -9.03 0.36 7.65
N GLU A 47 -9.62 -0.68 8.26
CA GLU A 47 -9.04 -1.34 9.44
C GLU A 47 -7.70 -2.04 9.14
N GLN A 48 -7.54 -2.61 7.94
CA GLN A 48 -6.30 -3.24 7.50
C GLN A 48 -5.26 -2.16 7.15
N ALA A 49 -5.67 -1.11 6.43
CA ALA A 49 -4.82 0.01 6.07
C ALA A 49 -4.24 0.71 7.32
N ASP A 50 -5.09 1.01 8.32
CA ASP A 50 -4.68 1.63 9.59
C ASP A 50 -3.66 0.75 10.34
N LEU A 51 -3.90 -0.56 10.38
CA LEU A 51 -2.96 -1.50 10.99
C LEU A 51 -1.62 -1.51 10.25
N VAL A 52 -1.64 -1.58 8.92
CA VAL A 52 -0.42 -1.57 8.09
C VAL A 52 0.37 -0.28 8.30
N LEU A 53 -0.28 0.89 8.25
CA LEU A 53 0.35 2.20 8.47
C LEU A 53 0.92 2.33 9.89
N SER A 54 0.17 1.90 10.91
CA SER A 54 0.61 1.89 12.29
C SER A 54 1.86 1.01 12.48
N ARG A 55 1.88 -0.17 11.86
CA ARG A 55 3.02 -1.10 11.97
C ARG A 55 4.25 -0.64 11.18
N LEU A 56 4.06 0.00 10.03
CA LEU A 56 5.16 0.59 9.26
C LEU A 56 5.80 1.77 9.99
N SER A 57 4.99 2.63 10.64
CA SER A 57 5.51 3.79 11.38
C SER A 57 6.26 3.42 12.66
N HIS A 58 5.82 2.37 13.37
CA HIS A 58 6.45 1.91 14.62
C HIS A 58 7.47 0.78 14.41
N ALA A 59 7.81 0.48 13.15
CA ALA A 59 8.75 -0.56 12.75
C ALA A 59 10.12 -0.48 13.46
N GLU A 60 10.56 0.74 13.77
CA GLU A 60 11.87 1.00 14.39
C GLU A 60 11.87 0.94 15.92
N GLU A 61 10.70 1.05 16.57
CA GLU A 61 10.58 1.22 18.02
C GLU A 61 10.27 -0.10 18.76
N ASP A 62 9.32 -0.90 18.27
CA ASP A 62 8.83 -2.10 18.98
C ASP A 62 9.30 -3.43 18.38
N GLY A 63 10.10 -3.37 17.32
CA GLY A 63 10.43 -4.52 16.50
C GLY A 63 9.26 -4.89 15.60
N LEU A 64 9.51 -4.92 14.30
CA LEU A 64 8.53 -5.21 13.26
C LEU A 64 7.86 -6.58 13.54
N LEU A 65 6.62 -6.58 14.04
CA LEU A 65 5.75 -7.77 14.10
C LEU A 65 5.34 -8.13 12.67
N THR A 66 6.30 -8.69 11.96
CA THR A 66 6.33 -8.79 10.51
C THR A 66 5.25 -9.73 10.00
N SER A 67 4.90 -10.73 10.80
CA SER A 67 3.79 -11.64 10.51
C SER A 67 2.43 -10.95 10.51
N GLU A 68 2.18 -10.06 11.47
CA GLU A 68 0.89 -9.38 11.61
C GLU A 68 0.72 -8.34 10.50
N LEU A 69 1.79 -7.55 10.25
CA LEU A 69 1.86 -6.63 9.12
C LEU A 69 1.60 -7.34 7.79
N LEU A 70 2.34 -8.40 7.48
CA LEU A 70 2.20 -9.12 6.22
C LEU A 70 0.85 -9.80 6.08
N SER A 71 0.26 -10.29 7.18
CA SER A 71 -1.08 -10.92 7.15
C SER A 71 -2.21 -9.92 6.95
N ALA A 72 -2.02 -8.66 7.33
CA ALA A 72 -3.00 -7.60 7.11
C ALA A 72 -2.83 -6.92 5.75
N TRP A 73 -1.63 -6.97 5.17
CA TRP A 73 -1.34 -6.37 3.88
C TRP A 73 -1.58 -7.33 2.71
N LEU A 74 -1.18 -8.60 2.85
CA LEU A 74 -1.30 -9.58 1.78
C LEU A 74 -2.63 -10.33 1.86
N SER A 75 -3.07 -10.83 0.70
CA SER A 75 -4.13 -11.83 0.67
C SER A 75 -3.71 -13.09 1.44
N GLU A 76 -4.67 -13.86 1.95
CA GLU A 76 -4.37 -15.10 2.69
C GLU A 76 -3.54 -16.09 1.85
N GLU A 77 -3.80 -16.14 0.53
CA GLU A 77 -3.07 -16.99 -0.42
C GLU A 77 -1.61 -16.53 -0.56
N ASP A 78 -1.41 -15.24 -0.79
CA ASP A 78 -0.10 -14.62 -0.97
C ASP A 78 0.75 -14.70 0.30
N TYR A 79 0.13 -14.47 1.46
CA TYR A 79 0.80 -14.60 2.75
C TYR A 79 1.24 -16.05 3.00
N LYS A 80 0.39 -17.04 2.72
CA LYS A 80 0.77 -18.46 2.80
C LYS A 80 1.89 -18.81 1.83
N ALA A 81 1.87 -18.25 0.62
CA ALA A 81 2.92 -18.46 -0.36
C ALA A 81 4.27 -17.88 0.12
N LEU A 82 4.25 -16.70 0.76
CA LEU A 82 5.42 -16.08 1.38
C LEU A 82 5.97 -16.95 2.52
N GLN A 83 5.10 -17.45 3.40
CA GLN A 83 5.49 -18.33 4.50
C GLN A 83 6.12 -19.64 3.98
N ALA A 84 5.55 -20.24 2.92
CA ALA A 84 6.06 -21.45 2.32
C ALA A 84 7.44 -21.26 1.66
N ALA A 85 7.71 -20.05 1.14
CA ALA A 85 9.03 -19.69 0.62
C ALA A 85 10.09 -19.52 1.73
N ASN A 86 9.66 -19.41 2.99
CA ASN A 86 10.49 -19.27 4.19
C ASN A 86 11.67 -18.27 4.02
N PRO A 87 11.39 -17.01 3.61
CA PRO A 87 12.42 -16.00 3.40
C PRO A 87 13.09 -15.61 4.73
N SER A 88 14.36 -15.19 4.65
CA SER A 88 15.03 -14.63 5.81
C SER A 88 14.45 -13.28 6.19
N MET A 89 14.52 -12.92 7.48
CA MET A 89 14.05 -11.61 7.96
C MET A 89 14.72 -10.43 7.23
N ARG A 90 15.98 -10.57 6.84
CA ARG A 90 16.68 -9.58 5.99
C ARG A 90 16.00 -9.39 4.63
N THR A 91 15.53 -10.49 4.03
CA THR A 91 14.83 -10.46 2.74
C THR A 91 13.47 -9.78 2.89
N ILE A 92 12.75 -10.06 3.98
CA ILE A 92 11.47 -9.42 4.25
C ILE A 92 11.61 -7.91 4.45
N VAL A 93 12.61 -7.46 5.23
CA VAL A 93 12.84 -6.02 5.42
C VAL A 93 13.18 -5.33 4.10
N ALA A 94 14.00 -5.97 3.26
CA ALA A 94 14.29 -5.45 1.92
C ALA A 94 13.03 -5.40 1.05
N LEU A 95 12.19 -6.44 1.09
CA LEU A 95 10.94 -6.49 0.35
C LEU A 95 9.97 -5.37 0.77
N ILE A 96 9.78 -5.15 2.07
CA ILE A 96 8.89 -4.08 2.57
C ILE A 96 9.37 -2.70 2.10
N ARG A 97 10.69 -2.47 2.13
CA ARG A 97 11.28 -1.21 1.63
C ARG A 97 11.06 -1.02 0.13
N GLU A 98 11.23 -2.08 -0.66
CA GLU A 98 11.01 -2.05 -2.10
C GLU A 98 9.54 -1.75 -2.43
N VAL A 99 8.60 -2.40 -1.73
CA VAL A 99 7.16 -2.16 -1.90
C VAL A 99 6.80 -0.73 -1.54
N ASN A 100 7.31 -0.20 -0.44
CA ASN A 100 7.08 1.20 -0.05
C ASN A 100 7.66 2.17 -1.08
N SER A 101 8.89 1.95 -1.57
CA SER A 101 9.50 2.79 -2.61
C SER A 101 8.62 2.84 -3.86
N TYR A 102 8.16 1.67 -4.32
CA TYR A 102 7.28 1.58 -5.49
C TYR A 102 6.00 2.41 -5.31
N TYR A 103 5.36 2.34 -4.14
CA TYR A 103 4.14 3.11 -3.88
C TYR A 103 4.38 4.59 -3.62
N GLU A 104 5.51 4.97 -3.05
CA GLU A 104 5.92 6.39 -2.93
C GLU A 104 6.20 7.00 -4.31
N GLU A 105 6.88 6.27 -5.20
CA GLU A 105 7.17 6.72 -6.57
C GLU A 105 5.92 6.78 -7.43
N THR A 106 5.03 5.79 -7.33
CA THR A 106 3.76 5.77 -8.10
C THR A 106 2.72 6.75 -7.56
N ALA A 107 2.72 7.08 -6.26
CA ALA A 107 1.87 8.12 -5.70
C ALA A 107 2.43 9.54 -5.92
N GLY A 108 3.76 9.70 -5.95
CA GLY A 108 4.43 10.98 -6.18
C GLY A 108 4.46 11.44 -7.64
N THR A 109 4.17 10.55 -8.61
CA THR A 109 4.19 10.86 -10.04
C THR A 109 2.89 11.48 -10.57
N GLU A 110 1.85 11.61 -9.73
CA GLU A 110 0.62 12.36 -10.04
C GLU A 110 0.90 13.89 -9.99
N GLY A 111 1.79 14.36 -10.86
CA GLY A 111 2.18 15.78 -10.95
C GLY A 111 3.32 16.15 -11.91
N GLU A 112 4.08 15.19 -12.46
CA GLU A 112 5.32 15.50 -13.22
C GLU A 112 5.37 14.98 -14.68
N ASP A 113 4.24 14.71 -15.32
CA ASP A 113 4.12 14.58 -16.78
C ASP A 113 2.98 15.51 -17.24
N ASP A 114 3.20 16.77 -17.61
CA ASP A 114 3.65 17.18 -18.95
C ASP A 114 4.16 18.64 -18.90
N SER A 115 5.38 18.87 -18.43
CA SER A 115 6.11 20.13 -18.67
C SER A 115 7.52 19.84 -19.14
N SER A 116 7.64 18.93 -20.10
CA SER A 116 8.81 18.80 -20.96
C SER A 116 8.41 18.25 -22.33
N ALA A 117 7.48 18.95 -23.00
CA ALA A 117 7.25 18.81 -24.43
C ALA A 117 7.29 20.19 -25.11
N SER A 118 8.51 20.56 -25.52
CA SER A 118 8.84 21.36 -26.72
C SER A 118 8.20 22.76 -26.92
N ALA A 119 9.01 23.82 -26.72
CA ALA A 119 9.49 24.74 -27.77
C ALA A 119 10.34 25.88 -27.18
#